data_AF-A0A7S4B1R4-F1
#
_entry.id   AF-A0A7S4B1R4-F1
#
_cell.length_a   1.000
_cell.length_b   1.000
_cell.length_c   1.000
_cell.angle_alpha   90.00
_cell.angle_beta   90.00
_cell.angle_gamma   90.00
#
_symmetry.space_group_name_H-M   'P 1'
#
loop_
_entity.id
_entity.type
_entity.pdbx_description
1 polymer ?
#
loop_
_entity_poly.entity_id
_entity_poly.type
_entity_poly.pdbx_seq_one_letter_code
_entity_poly.pdbx_strand_id
1 'polypeptide(L)'
;IFEPLFSEASWSERIEMDVMALLNAELAVAAFLISFGALLGKLSPKQLVVLIIWESLCYCAHKKLILERWLDIKDCGGTIIIHMFGAYFGLACAYVLGPPSSTKKEKASIVSDLTSLIGTTFLWVYWPSFVAGILPPGVPRELALTNT
;
A
#
# COMPACT_ATOMS: atom_id res chain seq x y z
N ILE A 1 23.60 -13.05 -12.16
CA ILE A 1 23.39 -11.58 -11.96
C ILE A 1 22.28 -11.05 -12.87
N PHE A 2 22.08 -11.59 -14.08
CA PHE A 2 20.86 -11.35 -14.87
C PHE A 2 20.13 -12.67 -15.13
N GLU A 3 19.37 -13.15 -14.15
CA GLU A 3 18.29 -14.10 -14.46
C GLU A 3 17.08 -13.31 -15.02
N PRO A 4 16.41 -13.78 -16.07
CA PRO A 4 15.27 -13.05 -16.63
C PRO A 4 14.18 -12.84 -15.58
N LEU A 5 13.61 -11.63 -15.53
CA LEU A 5 12.50 -11.27 -14.63
C LEU A 5 11.27 -12.18 -14.75
N PHE A 6 11.14 -12.81 -15.93
CA PHE A 6 10.03 -13.66 -16.35
C PHE A 6 10.55 -15.01 -16.88
N SER A 7 11.69 -15.51 -16.37
CA SER A 7 12.35 -16.69 -16.95
C SER A 7 11.50 -17.96 -16.93
N GLU A 8 10.53 -18.04 -16.01
CA GLU A 8 9.65 -19.20 -15.86
C GLU A 8 8.22 -18.96 -16.35
N ALA A 9 7.81 -17.71 -16.58
CA ALA A 9 6.43 -17.40 -16.94
C ALA A 9 6.20 -17.53 -18.45
N SER A 10 5.71 -18.69 -18.89
CA SER A 10 5.11 -18.82 -20.22
C SER A 10 3.82 -18.00 -20.29
N TRP A 11 3.53 -17.36 -21.43
CA TRP A 11 2.22 -16.73 -21.68
C TRP A 11 1.03 -17.71 -21.57
N SER A 12 1.30 -19.02 -21.50
CA SER A 12 0.31 -20.07 -21.26
C SER A 12 0.10 -20.42 -19.78
N GLU A 13 0.93 -19.92 -18.86
CA GLU A 13 0.74 -20.13 -17.43
C GLU A 13 -0.48 -19.34 -16.93
N ARG A 14 -1.29 -19.99 -16.11
CA ARG A 14 -2.46 -19.35 -15.51
C ARG A 14 -2.00 -18.54 -14.30
N ILE A 15 -2.54 -17.34 -14.16
CA ILE A 15 -2.42 -16.56 -12.93
C ILE A 15 -3.30 -17.24 -11.88
N GLU A 16 -2.67 -17.82 -10.86
CA GLU A 16 -3.41 -18.40 -9.73
C GLU A 16 -4.03 -17.27 -8.90
N MET A 17 -5.34 -17.33 -8.71
CA MET A 17 -6.11 -16.41 -7.87
C MET A 17 -6.58 -17.15 -6.63
N ASP A 18 -5.78 -17.09 -5.57
CA ASP A 18 -6.12 -17.63 -4.27
C ASP A 18 -6.24 -16.50 -3.21
N VAL A 19 -6.52 -16.88 -1.96
CA VAL A 19 -6.65 -15.92 -0.86
C VAL A 19 -5.35 -15.15 -0.64
N MET A 20 -4.18 -15.77 -0.86
CA MET A 20 -2.89 -15.10 -0.68
C MET A 20 -2.63 -14.07 -1.78
N ALA A 21 -3.02 -14.35 -3.02
CA ALA A 21 -2.98 -13.39 -4.11
C ALA A 21 -3.89 -12.19 -3.80
N LEU A 22 -5.10 -12.43 -3.27
CA LEU A 22 -6.01 -11.36 -2.87
C LEU A 22 -5.45 -10.50 -1.72
N LEU A 23 -4.91 -11.13 -0.67
CA LEU A 23 -4.27 -10.42 0.45
C LEU A 23 -3.10 -9.58 -0.02
N ASN A 24 -2.25 -10.11 -0.91
CA ASN A 24 -1.14 -9.34 -1.49
C ASN A 24 -1.63 -8.15 -2.32
N ALA A 25 -2.75 -8.27 -3.03
CA ALA A 25 -3.36 -7.16 -3.74
C ALA A 25 -3.92 -6.10 -2.77
N GLU A 26 -4.54 -6.51 -1.65
CA GLU A 26 -5.01 -5.59 -0.61
C GLU A 26 -3.86 -4.79 0.04
N LEU A 27 -2.68 -5.39 0.22
CA LEU A 27 -1.49 -4.67 0.70
C LEU A 27 -0.99 -3.60 -0.29
N ALA A 28 -1.10 -3.85 -1.60
CA ALA A 28 -0.82 -2.83 -2.60
C ALA A 28 -1.84 -1.68 -2.52
N VAL A 29 -3.13 -2.02 -2.39
CA VAL A 29 -4.20 -1.03 -2.20
C VAL A 29 -3.98 -0.21 -0.93
N ALA A 30 -3.50 -0.81 0.16
CA ALA A 30 -3.15 -0.08 1.38
C ALA A 30 -2.09 1.00 1.12
N ALA A 31 -1.05 0.70 0.33
CA ALA A 31 -0.06 1.69 -0.08
C ALA A 31 -0.70 2.84 -0.89
N PHE A 32 -1.64 2.51 -1.80
CA PHE A 32 -2.33 3.51 -2.62
C PHE A 32 -3.24 4.42 -1.79
N LEU A 33 -3.88 3.89 -0.75
CA LEU A 33 -4.68 4.68 0.19
C LEU A 33 -3.81 5.63 1.02
N ILE A 34 -2.59 5.22 1.37
CA ILE A 34 -1.61 6.11 2.03
C ILE A 34 -1.17 7.23 1.06
N SER A 35 -0.83 6.90 -0.18
CA SER A 35 -0.53 7.90 -1.22
C SER A 35 -1.69 8.85 -1.45
N PHE A 36 -2.93 8.33 -1.47
CA PHE A 36 -4.14 9.13 -1.60
C PHE A 36 -4.30 10.10 -0.43
N GLY A 37 -3.92 9.74 0.79
CA GLY A 37 -3.90 10.65 1.94
C GLY A 37 -3.09 11.94 1.67
N ALA A 38 -1.95 11.85 0.98
CA ALA A 38 -1.16 13.02 0.59
C ALA A 38 -1.77 13.85 -0.56
N LEU A 39 -2.72 13.27 -1.28
CA LEU A 39 -3.34 13.81 -2.51
C LEU A 39 -4.82 14.18 -2.33
N LEU A 40 -5.36 13.99 -1.12
CA LEU A 40 -6.74 14.31 -0.79
C LEU A 40 -7.04 15.78 -1.12
N GLY A 41 -8.14 16.03 -1.81
CA GLY A 41 -8.53 17.38 -2.23
C GLY A 41 -7.74 17.97 -3.42
N LYS A 42 -6.70 17.29 -3.93
CA LYS A 42 -5.90 17.76 -5.08
C LYS A 42 -6.28 17.13 -6.42
N LEU A 43 -6.72 15.88 -6.40
CA LEU A 43 -7.02 15.11 -7.62
C LEU A 43 -8.51 14.78 -7.74
N SER A 44 -9.01 14.77 -8.97
CA SER A 44 -10.33 14.23 -9.29
C SER A 44 -10.32 12.69 -9.27
N PRO A 45 -11.47 12.02 -9.08
CA PRO A 45 -11.56 10.56 -9.12
C PRO A 45 -10.99 9.93 -10.41
N LYS A 46 -11.14 10.60 -11.56
CA LYS A 46 -10.59 10.13 -12.84
C LYS A 46 -9.05 10.16 -12.85
N GLN A 47 -8.46 11.21 -12.29
CA GLN A 47 -7.00 11.32 -12.16
C GLN A 47 -6.44 10.29 -11.18
N LEU A 48 -7.18 9.98 -10.10
CA LEU A 48 -6.80 8.92 -9.15
C LEU A 48 -6.75 7.54 -9.83
N VAL A 49 -7.69 7.21 -10.71
CA VAL A 49 -7.65 5.94 -11.47
C VAL A 49 -6.36 5.84 -12.29
N VAL A 50 -5.98 6.90 -12.99
CA VAL A 50 -4.74 6.93 -13.78
C VAL A 50 -3.52 6.80 -12.87
N LEU A 51 -3.51 7.47 -11.71
CA LEU A 51 -2.42 7.41 -10.76
C LEU A 51 -2.25 6.00 -10.19
N ILE A 52 -3.34 5.33 -9.81
CA ILE A 52 -3.31 3.97 -9.25
C ILE A 52 -2.71 2.97 -10.24
N ILE A 53 -2.93 3.12 -11.54
CA ILE A 53 -2.31 2.27 -12.57
C ILE A 53 -0.78 2.42 -12.52
N TRP A 54 -0.28 3.65 -12.49
CA TRP A 54 1.16 3.92 -12.42
C TRP A 54 1.77 3.49 -11.08
N GLU A 55 1.09 3.82 -9.99
CA GLU A 55 1.51 3.44 -8.65
C GLU A 55 1.57 1.91 -8.49
N SER A 56 0.63 1.17 -9.08
CA SER A 56 0.65 -0.30 -9.10
C SER A 56 1.89 -0.85 -9.76
N LEU A 57 2.29 -0.29 -10.91
CA LEU A 57 3.51 -0.71 -11.61
C LEU A 57 4.76 -0.40 -10.76
N CYS A 58 4.83 0.80 -10.17
CA CYS A 58 5.94 1.21 -9.30
C CYS A 58 6.01 0.34 -8.04
N TYR A 59 4.89 0.06 -7.39
CA TYR A 59 4.79 -0.78 -6.20
C TYR A 59 5.28 -2.20 -6.49
N CYS A 60 4.76 -2.81 -7.56
CA CYS A 60 5.15 -4.16 -7.97
C CYS A 60 6.64 -4.25 -8.32
N ALA A 61 7.17 -3.27 -9.07
CA ALA A 61 8.58 -3.21 -9.39
C ALA A 61 9.45 -3.04 -8.13
N HIS A 62 9.07 -2.13 -7.22
CA HIS A 62 9.80 -1.91 -5.98
C HIS A 62 9.80 -3.16 -5.09
N LYS A 63 8.64 -3.78 -4.90
CA LYS A 63 8.48 -5.02 -4.12
C LYS A 63 9.34 -6.14 -4.68
N LYS A 64 9.11 -6.52 -5.95
CA LYS A 64 9.71 -7.71 -6.56
C LYS A 64 11.18 -7.52 -6.90
N LEU A 65 11.58 -6.35 -7.38
CA LEU A 65 12.93 -6.15 -7.91
C LEU A 65 13.88 -5.65 -6.84
N ILE A 66 13.47 -4.64 -6.08
CA ILE A 66 14.36 -3.98 -5.15
C ILE A 66 14.37 -4.71 -3.82
N LEU A 67 13.20 -4.88 -3.19
CA LEU A 67 13.14 -5.43 -1.83
C LEU A 67 13.37 -6.94 -1.80
N GLU A 68 12.59 -7.70 -2.58
CA GLU A 68 12.68 -9.17 -2.57
C GLU A 68 13.94 -9.66 -3.28
N ARG A 69 14.23 -9.15 -4.49
CA ARG A 69 15.31 -9.72 -5.33
C ARG A 69 16.68 -9.11 -5.08
N TRP A 70 16.81 -7.79 -4.93
CA TRP A 70 18.12 -7.14 -4.84
C TRP A 70 18.63 -7.01 -3.40
N LEU A 71 17.76 -6.69 -2.45
CA LEU A 71 18.13 -6.43 -1.06
C LEU A 71 17.79 -7.58 -0.10
N ASP A 72 16.95 -8.54 -0.51
CA ASP A 72 16.46 -9.66 0.31
C ASP A 72 15.88 -9.19 1.67
N ILE A 73 15.07 -8.12 1.63
CA ILE A 73 14.49 -7.51 2.83
C ILE A 73 13.20 -8.23 3.24
N LYS A 74 13.15 -8.63 4.51
CA LYS A 74 11.94 -9.14 5.17
C LYS A 74 11.24 -8.01 5.92
N ASP A 75 10.16 -7.50 5.34
CA ASP A 75 9.42 -6.35 5.85
C ASP A 75 8.07 -6.78 6.45
N CYS A 76 8.12 -7.40 7.64
CA CYS A 76 6.91 -7.76 8.38
C CYS A 76 6.05 -6.52 8.66
N GLY A 77 4.74 -6.61 8.41
CA GLY A 77 3.82 -5.47 8.54
C GLY A 77 3.96 -4.39 7.48
N GLY A 78 4.91 -4.51 6.55
CA GLY A 78 5.01 -3.65 5.37
C GLY A 78 5.46 -2.22 5.66
N THR A 79 6.28 -2.00 6.69
CA THR A 79 6.77 -0.65 7.05
C THR A 79 7.44 0.04 5.87
N ILE A 80 8.27 -0.69 5.12
CA ILE A 80 8.99 -0.19 3.95
C ILE A 80 8.13 -0.26 2.70
N ILE A 81 7.62 -1.45 2.35
CA ILE A 81 6.96 -1.69 1.07
C ILE A 81 5.57 -1.05 0.97
N ILE A 82 4.87 -0.85 2.08
CA ILE A 82 3.52 -0.27 2.11
C ILE A 82 3.61 1.17 2.60
N HIS A 83 4.04 1.37 3.85
CA HIS A 83 3.91 2.65 4.52
C HIS A 83 4.90 3.69 4.00
N MET A 84 6.19 3.39 3.99
CA MET A 84 7.20 4.31 3.45
C MET A 84 6.99 4.52 1.95
N PHE A 85 6.81 3.44 1.18
CA PHE A 85 6.56 3.56 -0.26
C PHE A 85 5.37 4.49 -0.55
N GLY A 86 4.18 4.21 0.02
CA GLY A 86 2.99 5.02 -0.23
C GLY A 86 3.15 6.46 0.25
N ALA A 87 3.73 6.67 1.43
CA ALA A 87 3.96 8.02 1.95
C ALA A 87 4.87 8.85 1.02
N TYR A 88 6.02 8.29 0.60
CA TYR A 88 6.95 9.01 -0.26
C TYR A 88 6.47 9.14 -1.70
N PHE A 89 5.78 8.13 -2.24
CA PHE A 89 5.15 8.22 -3.56
C PHE A 89 4.09 9.32 -3.59
N GLY A 90 3.16 9.30 -2.63
CA GLY A 90 2.13 10.32 -2.47
C GLY A 90 2.70 11.73 -2.30
N LEU A 91 3.74 11.90 -1.46
CA LEU A 91 4.41 13.18 -1.28
C LEU A 91 5.13 13.66 -2.55
N ALA A 92 5.80 12.77 -3.28
CA ALA A 92 6.44 13.12 -4.55
C ALA A 92 5.40 13.58 -5.58
N CYS A 93 4.28 12.88 -5.71
CA CYS A 93 3.16 13.30 -6.55
C CYS A 93 2.58 14.64 -6.08
N ALA A 94 2.37 14.81 -4.77
CA ALA A 94 1.83 16.04 -4.19
C ALA A 94 2.75 17.24 -4.42
N TYR A 95 4.07 17.02 -4.46
CA TYR A 95 5.07 18.03 -4.80
C TYR A 95 5.00 18.42 -6.27
N VAL A 96 4.99 17.43 -7.19
CA VAL A 96 4.92 17.68 -8.64
C VAL A 96 3.61 18.37 -9.04
N LEU A 97 2.49 18.01 -8.42
CA LEU A 97 1.18 18.64 -8.65
C LEU A 97 1.08 20.06 -8.09
N GLY A 98 2.01 20.45 -7.21
CA GLY A 98 2.03 21.76 -6.58
C GLY A 98 1.05 21.91 -5.41
N PRO A 99 0.95 23.14 -4.87
CA PRO A 99 0.07 23.43 -3.74
C PRO A 99 -1.41 23.24 -4.13
N PRO A 100 -2.26 22.78 -3.19
CA PRO A 100 -3.69 22.71 -3.43
C PRO A 100 -4.27 24.10 -3.65
N SER A 101 -5.41 24.19 -4.33
CA SER A 101 -6.16 25.44 -4.39
C SER A 101 -6.51 25.90 -2.97
N SER A 102 -6.30 27.18 -2.65
CA SER A 102 -6.59 27.72 -1.32
C SER A 102 -8.10 27.77 -1.10
N THR A 103 -8.66 26.75 -0.44
CA THR A 103 -10.09 26.69 -0.08
C THR A 103 -10.27 26.56 1.44
N LYS A 104 -11.44 26.99 1.94
CA LYS A 104 -11.83 26.76 3.35
C LYS A 104 -12.44 25.37 3.59
N LYS A 105 -12.47 24.49 2.58
CA LYS A 105 -13.21 23.21 2.63
C LYS A 105 -12.45 22.09 3.35
N GLU A 106 -11.15 22.26 3.56
CA GLU A 106 -10.31 21.28 4.29
C GLU A 106 -10.48 21.35 5.82
N LYS A 107 -11.45 22.13 6.32
CA LYS A 107 -11.68 22.26 7.76
C LYS A 107 -12.48 21.08 8.30
N ALA A 108 -12.02 20.59 9.43
CA ALA A 108 -12.73 19.61 10.25
C ALA A 108 -14.03 20.18 10.85
N SER A 109 -14.94 19.26 11.17
CA SER A 109 -16.19 19.46 11.89
C SER A 109 -16.41 18.27 12.82
N ILE A 110 -17.27 18.41 13.82
CA ILE A 110 -17.60 17.31 14.74
C ILE A 110 -18.06 16.04 13.99
N VAL A 111 -18.83 16.18 12.91
CA VAL A 111 -19.33 15.04 12.11
C VAL A 111 -18.20 14.37 11.33
N SER A 112 -17.33 15.15 10.68
CA SER A 112 -16.19 14.60 9.95
C SER A 112 -15.18 13.94 10.88
N ASP A 113 -14.95 14.52 12.05
CA ASP A 113 -14.00 13.99 13.02
C ASP A 113 -14.51 12.68 13.63
N LEU A 114 -15.79 12.61 14.00
CA LEU A 114 -16.41 11.36 14.46
C LEU A 114 -16.35 10.27 13.37
N THR A 115 -16.60 10.64 12.11
CA THR A 115 -16.49 9.70 10.98
C THR A 115 -15.06 9.21 10.80
N SER A 116 -14.07 10.10 10.92
CA SER A 116 -12.65 9.73 10.87
C SER A 116 -12.26 8.79 12.02
N LEU A 117 -12.81 9.02 13.23
CA LEU A 117 -12.53 8.19 14.40
C LEU A 117 -13.08 6.77 14.26
N ILE A 118 -14.23 6.60 13.60
CA ILE A 118 -14.74 5.27 13.24
C ILE A 118 -13.71 4.56 12.34
N GLY A 119 -13.24 5.21 11.27
CA GLY A 119 -12.20 4.66 10.41
C GLY A 119 -10.92 4.30 11.17
N THR A 120 -10.43 5.20 12.02
CA THR A 120 -9.26 4.97 12.89
C THR A 120 -9.44 3.78 13.82
N THR A 121 -10.65 3.58 14.37
CA THR A 121 -10.94 2.45 15.27
C THR A 121 -10.90 1.12 14.51
N PHE A 122 -11.51 1.05 13.32
CA PHE A 122 -11.45 -0.16 12.48
C PHE A 122 -10.02 -0.50 12.08
N LEU A 123 -9.26 0.51 11.66
CA LEU A 123 -7.84 0.35 11.36
C LEU A 123 -7.10 -0.21 12.58
N TRP A 124 -7.25 0.42 13.75
CA TRP A 124 -6.54 0.03 14.97
C TRP A 124 -6.87 -1.39 15.44
N VAL A 125 -8.16 -1.75 15.48
CA VAL A 125 -8.62 -3.09 15.92
C VAL A 125 -8.13 -4.19 14.98
N TYR A 126 -8.10 -3.95 13.67
CA TYR A 126 -7.67 -4.95 12.68
C TYR A 126 -6.18 -4.88 12.32
N TRP A 127 -5.43 -3.91 12.86
CA TRP A 127 -4.00 -3.75 12.58
C TRP A 127 -3.16 -4.99 12.91
N PRO A 128 -3.37 -5.70 14.04
CA PRO A 128 -2.68 -6.96 14.30
C PRO A 128 -2.86 -8.00 13.19
N SER A 129 -4.08 -8.14 12.65
CA SER A 129 -4.37 -9.04 11.54
C SER A 129 -3.66 -8.59 10.26
N PHE A 130 -3.58 -7.29 10.00
CA PHE A 130 -2.83 -6.73 8.87
C PHE A 130 -1.34 -7.09 8.93
N VAL A 131 -0.73 -7.00 10.12
CA VAL A 131 0.69 -7.32 10.31
C VAL A 131 0.96 -8.82 10.23
N ALA A 132 0.12 -9.64 10.87
CA ALA A 132 0.37 -11.08 10.99
C ALA A 132 -0.19 -11.92 9.82
N GLY A 133 -1.16 -11.39 9.07
CA GLY A 133 -1.99 -12.16 8.13
C GLY A 133 -1.23 -12.77 6.95
N ILE A 134 -0.15 -12.12 6.51
CA ILE A 134 0.67 -12.57 5.36
C ILE A 134 1.98 -13.23 5.78
N LEU A 135 2.20 -13.47 7.07
CA LEU A 135 3.40 -14.13 7.53
C LEU A 135 3.44 -15.59 7.03
N PRO A 136 4.60 -16.06 6.53
CA PRO A 136 4.70 -17.42 6.02
C PRO A 136 4.56 -18.45 7.14
N PRO A 137 4.20 -19.71 6.79
CA PRO A 137 4.17 -20.81 7.74
C PRO A 137 5.50 -20.95 8.49
N GLY A 138 5.43 -21.27 9.78
CA GLY A 138 6.61 -21.43 10.63
C GLY A 138 7.13 -20.14 11.28
N VAL A 139 6.60 -18.96 10.92
CA VAL A 139 6.86 -17.71 11.65
C VAL A 139 5.90 -17.60 12.85
N PRO A 140 6.35 -17.14 14.04
CA PRO A 140 5.49 -16.95 15.22
C PRO A 140 4.43 -15.85 15.02
N ARG A 141 3.32 -16.18 14.35
CA ARG A 141 2.20 -15.24 14.08
C ARG A 141 1.60 -14.65 15.35
N GLU A 142 1.56 -15.41 16.44
CA GLU A 142 1.08 -14.95 17.74
C GLU A 142 1.89 -13.76 18.26
N LEU A 143 3.22 -13.78 18.09
CA LEU A 143 4.08 -12.67 18.49
C LEU A 143 3.80 -11.42 17.65
N ALA A 144 3.56 -11.59 16.35
CA ALA A 144 3.19 -10.46 15.49
C ALA A 144 1.85 -9.86 15.90
N LEU A 145 0.86 -10.70 16.25
CA LEU A 145 -0.45 -10.25 16.73
C LEU A 145 -0.34 -9.47 18.05
N THR A 146 0.46 -9.96 19.01
CA THR A 146 0.56 -9.33 20.34
C THR A 146 1.49 -8.12 20.39
N ASN A 147 2.46 -8.03 19.47
CA ASN A 147 3.46 -6.95 19.45
C ASN A 147 3.10 -5.79 18.50
N THR A 148 2.02 -5.93 17.72
CA THR A 148 1.48 -4.83 16.91
C THR A 148 0.85 -3.78 17.81
#